data_AF-A0A8T0Q5C9-F1
#
_entry.id   AF-A0A8T0Q5C9-F1
#
_cell.length_a   1.000
_cell.length_b   1.000
_cell.length_c   1.000
_cell.angle_alpha   90.00
_cell.angle_beta   90.00
_cell.angle_gamma   90.00
#
_symmetry.space_group_name_H-M   'P 1'
#
loop_
_entity.id
_entity.type
_entity.pdbx_description
1 polymer ?
#
loop_
_entity_poly.entity_id
_entity_poly.type
_entity_poly.pdbx_seq_one_letter_code
_entity_poly.pdbx_strand_id
1 'polypeptide(L)'
;MSGRRRPAAGGGGGGGGGGGNWRWSGSAAAKEQQLRVGAEELLESRLGFAPYTDGERRLGWLLTFSPSSWEDEDTGKIYSCVDQYFVSQDGSTFKVKYKFRPYFYAATKDKMDLEVEAYIRRRYEGEISDRNS
;
A
#
# COMPACT_ATOMS: atom_id res chain seq x y z
N MET A 1 69.33 34.58 10.55
CA MET A 1 69.06 33.15 10.31
C MET A 1 67.96 32.72 11.26
N SER A 2 66.72 32.56 10.78
CA SER A 2 65.60 31.95 11.52
C SER A 2 64.88 30.99 10.58
N GLY A 3 64.62 29.78 11.08
CA GLY A 3 64.32 28.58 10.29
C GLY A 3 62.87 28.47 9.81
N ARG A 4 62.71 27.76 8.69
CA ARG A 4 61.44 27.21 8.17
C ARG A 4 60.95 26.07 9.08
N ARG A 5 59.62 25.94 9.22
CA ARG A 5 58.85 24.71 8.98
C ARG A 5 57.33 24.97 9.07
N ARG A 6 56.61 24.63 8.00
CA ARG A 6 55.15 24.45 7.96
C ARG A 6 54.78 23.07 8.52
N PRO A 7 53.56 22.93 9.07
CA PRO A 7 52.67 21.83 8.71
C PRO A 7 51.29 22.42 8.31
N ALA A 8 50.30 21.69 7.82
CA ALA A 8 50.16 20.56 6.91
C ALA A 8 48.66 20.61 6.55
N ALA A 9 48.33 20.33 5.30
CA ALA A 9 46.95 20.21 4.87
C ALA A 9 46.33 18.90 5.41
N GLY A 10 45.08 18.96 5.82
CA GLY A 10 44.12 17.85 5.88
C GLY A 10 42.72 18.50 5.82
N GLY A 11 41.81 18.18 4.92
CA GLY A 11 41.65 16.98 4.09
C GLY A 11 40.53 16.12 4.66
N GLY A 12 39.36 16.14 4.01
CA GLY A 12 38.16 15.33 4.32
C GLY A 12 36.94 16.22 4.53
N GLY A 13 36.01 16.39 3.58
CA GLY A 13 35.27 15.34 2.86
C GLY A 13 34.29 14.71 3.85
N GLY A 14 32.99 14.92 3.82
CA GLY A 14 32.07 14.79 2.68
C GLY A 14 31.00 13.77 3.09
N GLY A 15 29.73 14.04 2.75
CA GLY A 15 28.59 13.15 3.04
C GLY A 15 27.57 13.86 3.92
N GLY A 16 26.60 14.62 3.40
CA GLY A 16 25.82 14.26 2.21
C GLY A 16 24.87 13.10 2.53
N GLY A 17 24.23 13.11 3.71
CA GLY A 17 23.11 12.22 4.01
C GLY A 17 21.87 12.71 3.29
N GLY A 18 21.76 12.35 2.00
CA GLY A 18 20.56 12.57 1.20
C GLY A 18 19.37 11.86 1.85
N GLY A 19 18.52 12.64 2.53
CA GLY A 19 17.18 12.23 2.88
C GLY A 19 16.42 11.95 1.58
N GLY A 20 16.42 10.69 1.17
CA GLY A 20 15.80 10.21 -0.05
C GLY A 20 14.35 10.68 -0.13
N ASN A 21 14.07 11.49 -1.13
CA ASN A 21 12.77 12.07 -1.43
C ASN A 21 11.84 10.99 -2.04
N TRP A 22 11.49 9.97 -1.25
CA TRP A 22 10.55 8.90 -1.66
C TRP A 22 9.11 9.40 -1.81
N ARG A 23 8.81 10.60 -1.28
CA ARG A 23 7.46 11.17 -1.18
C ARG A 23 6.90 11.75 -2.49
N TRP A 24 7.72 12.04 -3.50
CA TRP A 24 7.27 12.73 -4.73
C TRP A 24 7.02 11.81 -5.94
N SER A 25 7.55 10.58 -5.95
CA SER A 25 7.42 9.66 -7.09
C SER A 25 6.07 8.93 -7.17
N GLY A 26 5.30 8.89 -6.08
CA GLY A 26 4.10 8.04 -5.97
C GLY A 26 2.85 8.59 -6.64
N SER A 27 2.72 9.91 -6.80
CA SER A 27 1.45 10.52 -7.23
C SER A 27 1.13 10.31 -8.72
N ALA A 28 2.13 10.40 -9.60
CA ALA A 28 1.95 10.16 -11.03
C ALA A 28 1.64 8.67 -11.31
N ALA A 29 2.37 7.77 -10.66
CA ALA A 29 2.14 6.33 -10.76
C ALA A 29 0.77 5.92 -10.19
N ALA A 30 0.35 6.51 -9.06
CA ALA A 30 -0.96 6.27 -8.47
C ALA A 30 -2.09 6.74 -9.41
N LYS A 31 -1.94 7.90 -10.06
CA LYS A 31 -2.92 8.41 -11.01
C LYS A 31 -3.04 7.53 -12.26
N GLU A 32 -1.92 7.03 -12.79
CA GLU A 32 -1.94 6.09 -13.92
C GLU A 32 -2.62 4.77 -13.52
N GLN A 33 -2.30 4.25 -12.34
CA GLN A 33 -2.92 3.05 -11.80
C GLN A 33 -4.44 3.23 -11.62
N GLN A 34 -4.90 4.39 -11.13
CA GLN A 34 -6.32 4.68 -10.95
C GLN A 34 -7.10 4.69 -12.27
N LEU A 35 -6.53 5.30 -13.33
CA LEU A 35 -7.16 5.29 -14.66
C LEU A 35 -7.32 3.86 -15.21
N ARG A 36 -6.33 3.00 -14.96
CA ARG A 36 -6.39 1.58 -15.35
C ARG A 36 -7.48 0.84 -14.57
N VAL A 37 -7.52 0.99 -13.25
CA VAL A 37 -8.54 0.36 -12.38
C VAL A 37 -9.95 0.76 -12.79
N GLY A 38 -10.18 2.04 -13.11
CA GLY A 38 -11.49 2.51 -13.57
C GLY A 38 -11.90 1.91 -14.93
N ALA A 39 -10.95 1.72 -15.85
CA ALA A 39 -11.23 1.08 -17.14
C ALA A 39 -11.56 -0.41 -16.99
N GLU A 40 -10.88 -1.11 -16.08
CA GLU A 40 -11.14 -2.52 -15.75
C GLU A 40 -12.54 -2.69 -15.14
N GLU A 41 -12.93 -1.85 -14.19
CA GLU A 41 -14.25 -1.93 -13.54
C GLU A 41 -15.41 -1.68 -14.52
N LEU A 42 -15.23 -0.78 -15.48
CA LEU A 42 -16.18 -0.56 -16.57
C LEU A 42 -16.29 -1.78 -17.49
N LEU A 43 -15.16 -2.43 -17.78
CA LEU A 43 -15.12 -3.63 -18.62
C LEU A 43 -15.80 -4.81 -17.92
N GLU A 44 -15.48 -5.05 -16.65
CA GLU A 44 -16.09 -6.11 -15.83
C GLU A 44 -17.61 -5.96 -15.73
N SER A 45 -18.08 -4.73 -15.54
CA SER A 45 -19.52 -4.43 -15.53
C SER A 45 -20.18 -4.78 -16.86
N ARG A 46 -19.54 -4.48 -17.99
CA ARG A 46 -20.03 -4.86 -19.34
C ARG A 46 -20.02 -6.37 -19.57
N LEU A 47 -19.13 -7.10 -18.91
CA LEU A 47 -19.09 -8.57 -18.92
C LEU A 47 -20.10 -9.20 -17.96
N GLY A 48 -20.93 -8.41 -17.27
CA GLY A 48 -21.98 -8.88 -16.36
C GLY A 48 -21.57 -8.90 -14.89
N PHE A 49 -20.32 -8.55 -14.55
CA PHE A 49 -19.84 -8.52 -13.17
C PHE A 49 -20.03 -7.14 -12.53
N ALA A 50 -21.28 -6.71 -12.45
CA ALA A 50 -21.63 -5.49 -11.73
C ALA A 50 -21.25 -5.61 -10.24
N PRO A 51 -20.74 -4.54 -9.61
CA PRO A 51 -20.51 -4.51 -8.17
C PRO A 51 -21.80 -4.79 -7.41
N TYR A 52 -21.74 -5.72 -6.47
CA TYR A 52 -22.80 -5.94 -5.51
C TYR A 52 -22.79 -4.76 -4.52
N THR A 53 -23.77 -3.88 -4.70
CA THR A 53 -24.07 -2.81 -3.75
C THR A 53 -25.05 -3.32 -2.69
N ASP A 54 -25.01 -2.71 -1.51
CA ASP A 54 -25.78 -3.15 -0.34
C ASP A 54 -27.26 -3.37 -0.69
N GLY A 55 -27.78 -4.54 -0.33
CA GLY A 55 -29.04 -5.10 -0.83
C GLY A 55 -29.36 -6.45 -0.19
N GLU A 56 -30.34 -7.18 -0.73
CA GLU A 56 -30.68 -8.51 -0.22
C GLU A 56 -29.51 -9.49 -0.38
N ARG A 57 -29.22 -10.24 0.70
CA ARG A 57 -28.16 -11.25 0.74
C ARG A 57 -28.27 -12.17 -0.48
N ARG A 58 -27.24 -12.13 -1.33
CA ARG A 58 -27.14 -12.97 -2.52
C ARG A 58 -26.25 -14.19 -2.26
N LEU A 59 -26.77 -15.37 -2.57
CA LEU A 59 -25.99 -16.60 -2.58
C LEU A 59 -25.34 -16.78 -3.96
N GLY A 60 -24.03 -17.05 -3.99
CA GLY A 60 -23.32 -17.37 -5.21
C GLY A 60 -22.09 -18.23 -4.97
N TRP A 61 -21.63 -18.88 -6.03
CA TRP A 61 -20.39 -19.66 -6.06
C TRP A 61 -19.25 -18.76 -6.55
N LEU A 62 -18.18 -18.69 -5.75
CA LEU A 62 -16.98 -17.96 -6.10
C LEU A 62 -16.30 -18.63 -7.31
N LEU A 63 -16.15 -17.90 -8.40
CA LEU A 63 -15.46 -18.35 -9.61
C LEU A 63 -13.96 -18.05 -9.51
N THR A 64 -13.62 -16.82 -9.16
CA THR A 64 -12.24 -16.35 -9.07
C THR A 64 -12.15 -15.09 -8.21
N PHE A 65 -10.92 -14.67 -7.91
CA PHE A 65 -10.63 -13.41 -7.25
C PHE A 65 -9.37 -12.74 -7.83
N SER A 66 -9.28 -11.42 -7.71
CA SER A 66 -8.12 -10.64 -8.16
C SER A 66 -7.75 -9.56 -7.13
N PRO A 67 -6.46 -9.29 -6.87
CA PRO A 67 -6.04 -8.15 -6.07
C PRO A 67 -6.51 -6.84 -6.70
N SER A 68 -6.96 -5.90 -5.88
CA SER A 68 -7.42 -4.59 -6.32
C SER A 68 -7.15 -3.53 -5.25
N SER A 69 -7.51 -2.28 -5.56
CA SER A 69 -7.44 -1.16 -4.61
C SER A 69 -8.72 -0.33 -4.67
N TRP A 70 -9.05 0.35 -3.59
CA TRP A 70 -10.15 1.30 -3.51
C TRP A 70 -9.68 2.60 -2.85
N GLU A 71 -10.00 3.74 -3.45
CA GLU A 71 -9.71 5.05 -2.90
C GLU A 71 -10.96 5.61 -2.24
N ASP A 72 -10.81 6.06 -1.00
CA ASP A 72 -11.84 6.74 -0.24
C ASP A 72 -11.90 8.20 -0.67
N GLU A 73 -13.04 8.61 -1.23
CA GLU A 73 -13.22 9.93 -1.84
C GLU A 73 -13.08 11.07 -0.83
N ASP A 74 -13.44 10.84 0.44
CA ASP A 74 -13.40 11.86 1.49
C ASP A 74 -11.97 12.07 2.01
N THR A 75 -11.21 10.99 2.16
CA THR A 75 -9.90 10.99 2.81
C THR A 75 -8.71 10.88 1.86
N GLY A 76 -8.94 10.51 0.59
CA GLY A 76 -7.91 10.17 -0.39
C GLY A 76 -7.09 8.94 0.00
N LYS A 77 -7.55 8.14 0.98
CA LYS A 77 -6.82 6.95 1.43
C LYS A 77 -7.08 5.80 0.48
N ILE A 78 -6.00 5.17 0.02
CA ILE A 78 -6.05 3.97 -0.79
C ILE A 78 -6.03 2.74 0.13
N TYR A 79 -7.00 1.86 -0.04
CA TYR A 79 -7.13 0.59 0.67
C TYR A 79 -6.85 -0.58 -0.26
N SER A 80 -6.19 -1.61 0.27
CA SER A 80 -6.03 -2.88 -0.43
C SER A 80 -7.35 -3.66 -0.42
N CYS A 81 -7.70 -4.21 -1.58
CA CYS A 81 -8.94 -4.92 -1.79
C CYS A 81 -8.71 -6.24 -2.54
N VAL A 82 -9.71 -7.11 -2.47
CA VAL A 82 -9.82 -8.29 -3.31
C VAL A 82 -11.17 -8.22 -4.01
N ASP A 83 -11.13 -8.23 -5.34
CA ASP A 83 -12.32 -8.34 -6.18
C ASP A 83 -12.67 -9.81 -6.34
N GLN A 84 -13.87 -10.19 -5.93
CA GLN A 84 -14.37 -11.57 -5.93
C GLN A 84 -15.52 -11.68 -6.91
N TYR A 85 -15.47 -12.67 -7.80
CA TYR A 85 -16.43 -12.84 -8.90
C TYR A 85 -17.28 -14.07 -8.65
N PHE A 86 -18.60 -13.90 -8.65
CA PHE A 86 -19.56 -14.93 -8.31
C PHE A 86 -20.54 -15.21 -9.45
N VAL A 87 -21.06 -16.43 -9.47
CA VAL A 87 -22.27 -16.81 -10.20
C VAL A 87 -23.35 -17.23 -9.21
N SER A 88 -24.59 -16.84 -9.45
CA SER A 88 -25.78 -17.15 -8.65
C SER A 88 -26.54 -18.35 -9.23
N GLN A 89 -27.55 -18.84 -8.50
CA GLN A 89 -28.33 -20.01 -8.92
C GLN A 89 -29.16 -19.76 -10.19
N ASP A 90 -29.59 -18.53 -10.41
CA ASP A 90 -30.33 -18.08 -11.60
C ASP A 90 -29.41 -17.82 -12.82
N GLY A 91 -28.10 -18.10 -12.70
CA GLY A 91 -27.11 -17.84 -13.73
C GLY A 91 -26.65 -16.39 -13.81
N SER A 92 -27.18 -15.49 -12.97
CA SER A 92 -26.68 -14.12 -12.88
C SER A 92 -25.27 -14.11 -12.28
N THR A 93 -24.46 -13.13 -12.67
CA THR A 93 -23.13 -12.91 -12.10
C THR A 93 -23.08 -11.61 -11.33
N PHE A 94 -22.13 -11.52 -10.40
CA PHE A 94 -21.89 -10.31 -9.63
C PHE A 94 -20.47 -10.29 -9.07
N LYS A 95 -19.97 -9.11 -8.72
CA LYS A 95 -18.66 -8.92 -8.10
C LYS A 95 -18.82 -8.36 -6.69
N VAL A 96 -17.98 -8.78 -5.75
CA VAL A 96 -17.85 -8.16 -4.42
C VAL A 96 -16.43 -7.64 -4.28
N LYS A 97 -16.26 -6.38 -3.86
CA LYS A 97 -14.96 -5.81 -3.54
C LYS A 97 -14.76 -5.84 -2.03
N TYR A 98 -13.86 -6.70 -1.56
CA TYR A 98 -13.58 -6.87 -0.13
C TYR A 98 -12.31 -6.14 0.29
N LYS A 99 -12.43 -5.19 1.21
CA LYS A 99 -11.30 -4.44 1.78
C LYS A 99 -10.60 -5.24 2.88
N PHE A 100 -9.27 -5.26 2.85
CA PHE A 100 -8.46 -5.93 3.86
C PHE A 100 -7.20 -5.13 4.21
N ARG A 101 -6.51 -5.56 5.27
CA ARG A 101 -5.26 -4.96 5.74
C ARG A 101 -4.11 -5.96 5.54
N PRO A 102 -3.24 -5.76 4.54
CA PRO A 102 -2.07 -6.61 4.36
C PRO A 102 -1.20 -6.61 5.62
N TYR A 103 -0.68 -7.79 5.99
CA TYR A 103 0.18 -7.94 7.16
C TYR A 103 1.31 -8.93 6.86
N PHE A 104 2.39 -8.82 7.62
CA PHE A 104 3.50 -9.78 7.62
C PHE A 104 4.04 -9.92 9.04
N TYR A 105 4.81 -10.99 9.28
CA TYR A 105 5.48 -11.21 10.56
C TYR A 105 6.95 -10.81 10.45
N ALA A 106 7.45 -10.15 11.50
CA ALA A 106 8.87 -9.85 11.65
C ALA A 106 9.42 -10.67 12.83
N ALA A 107 10.45 -11.48 12.57
CA ALA A 107 11.15 -12.20 13.62
C ALA A 107 12.04 -11.23 14.43
N THR A 108 12.04 -11.38 15.75
CA THR A 108 12.88 -10.60 16.66
C THR A 108 13.87 -11.51 17.38
N LYS A 109 14.96 -10.93 17.87
CA LYS A 109 15.84 -11.62 18.82
C LYS A 109 15.11 -11.75 20.17
N ASP A 110 15.51 -12.72 20.98
CA ASP A 110 14.95 -12.92 22.31
C ASP A 110 14.96 -11.61 23.12
N LYS A 111 13.81 -11.29 23.73
CA LYS A 111 13.58 -10.10 24.58
C LYS A 111 13.75 -8.75 23.86
N MET A 112 13.70 -8.71 22.53
CA MET A 112 13.80 -7.49 21.72
C MET A 112 12.46 -7.09 21.07
N ASP A 113 11.37 -7.76 21.39
CA ASP A 113 10.03 -7.52 20.86
C ASP A 113 9.56 -6.08 21.08
N LEU A 114 9.68 -5.56 22.31
CA LEU A 114 9.27 -4.19 22.65
C LEU A 114 10.11 -3.12 21.94
N GLU A 115 11.43 -3.34 21.83
CA GLU A 115 12.34 -2.40 21.18
C GLU A 115 12.10 -2.36 19.66
N VAL A 116 11.90 -3.53 19.04
CA VAL A 116 11.59 -3.63 17.62
C VAL A 116 10.22 -3.01 17.32
N GLU A 117 9.21 -3.26 18.14
CA GLU A 117 7.90 -2.63 18.01
C GLU A 117 8.00 -1.10 18.07
N ALA A 118 8.70 -0.57 19.09
CA ALA A 118 8.89 0.87 19.25
C ALA A 118 9.64 1.50 18.07
N TYR A 119 10.69 0.82 17.58
CA TYR A 119 11.45 1.27 16.41
C TYR A 119 10.57 1.33 15.16
N ILE A 120 9.85 0.26 14.85
CA ILE A 120 8.98 0.16 13.67
C ILE A 120 7.89 1.22 13.71
N ARG A 121 7.20 1.38 14.86
CA ARG A 121 6.15 2.40 15.04
C ARG A 121 6.67 3.82 14.81
N ARG A 122 7.86 4.14 15.33
CA ARG A 122 8.47 5.48 15.15
C ARG A 122 8.99 5.69 13.74
N ARG A 123 9.56 4.67 13.11
CA ARG A 123 10.23 4.77 11.80
C ARG A 123 9.25 4.85 10.64
N TYR A 124 8.08 4.22 10.78
CA TYR A 124 7.05 4.07 9.75
C TYR A 124 5.70 4.64 10.23
N GLU A 125 5.77 5.69 11.04
CA GLU A 125 4.59 6.41 11.51
C GLU A 125 3.73 6.87 10.32
N GLY A 126 2.43 6.55 10.34
CA GLY A 126 1.50 6.85 9.24
C GLY A 126 1.57 5.90 8.04
N GLU A 127 2.53 4.98 7.98
CA GLU A 127 2.61 3.93 6.95
C GLU A 127 2.07 2.58 7.44
N ILE A 128 2.01 2.39 8.76
CA ILE A 128 1.49 1.17 9.39
C ILE A 128 0.08 1.44 9.89
N SER A 129 -0.83 0.49 9.65
CA SER A 129 -2.19 0.57 10.17
C SER A 129 -2.22 0.42 11.69
N ASP A 130 -3.01 1.26 12.36
CA ASP A 130 -3.25 1.09 13.78
C ASP A 130 -3.98 -0.22 14.07
N ARG A 131 -3.53 -0.93 15.10
CA ARG A 131 -4.07 -2.24 15.53
C ARG A 131 -5.57 -2.23 15.86
N ASN A 132 -6.20 -1.06 16.04
CA ASN A 132 -7.54 -0.90 16.59
C ASN A 132 -8.53 -0.07 15.75
N SER A 133 -8.25 0.15 14.46
CA SER A 133 -9.21 0.76 13.51
C SER A 133 -9.75 -0.25 12.51
#